data_AF-A0A5R9E218-F1
#
_entry.id   AF-A0A5R9E218-F1
#
_cell.length_a   1.000
_cell.length_b   1.000
_cell.length_c   1.000
_cell.angle_alpha   90.00
_cell.angle_beta   90.00
_cell.angle_gamma   90.00
#
_symmetry.space_group_name_H-M   'P 1'
#
loop_
_entity.id
_entity.type
_entity.pdbx_description
1 polymer ?
#
loop_
_entity_poly.entity_id
_entity_poly.type
_entity_poly.pdbx_seq_one_letter_code
_entity_poly.pdbx_strand_id
1 'polypeptide(L)'
;MPAPSEHTRLSLEQRLGDHARTAWPQLARLHVRHRGAFAYVAGQLADGEQVKLMRLRHTGTAATWGFALYLASSDTYENTVLPTGSITGTPSQALD
;
A
#
# COMPACT_ATOMS: atom_id res chain seq x y z
N MET A 1 13.52 11.06 5.46
CA MET A 1 12.30 11.54 4.77
C MET A 1 11.23 11.80 5.81
N PRO A 2 10.54 12.95 5.75
CA PRO A 2 9.51 13.28 6.72
C PRO A 2 8.34 12.29 6.63
N ALA A 3 7.73 12.01 7.78
CA ALA A 3 6.49 11.26 7.82
C ALA A 3 5.40 12.04 7.05
N PRO A 4 4.52 11.34 6.31
CA PRO A 4 3.40 11.99 5.64
C PRO A 4 2.51 12.69 6.67
N SER A 5 1.97 13.84 6.28
CA SER A 5 0.95 14.56 7.06
C SER A 5 -0.30 13.70 7.22
N GLU A 6 -1.13 14.01 8.22
CA GLU A 6 -2.36 13.27 8.49
C GLU A 6 -3.30 13.27 7.27
N HIS A 7 -3.45 14.41 6.60
CA HIS A 7 -4.25 14.52 5.38
C HIS A 7 -3.76 13.60 4.26
N THR A 8 -2.44 13.46 4.10
CA THR A 8 -1.83 12.54 3.13
C THR A 8 -2.08 11.07 3.50
N ARG A 9 -2.12 10.72 4.79
CA ARG A 9 -2.45 9.36 5.26
C ARG A 9 -3.92 9.03 4.99
N LEU A 10 -4.83 9.92 5.36
CA LEU A 10 -6.27 9.74 5.12
C LEU A 10 -6.60 9.61 3.63
N SER A 11 -5.99 10.47 2.79
CA SER A 11 -6.15 10.40 1.34
C SER A 11 -5.62 9.08 0.76
N LEU A 12 -4.53 8.55 1.32
CA LEU A 12 -3.98 7.25 0.93
C LEU A 12 -4.95 6.13 1.30
N GLU A 13 -5.38 6.07 2.55
CA GLU A 13 -6.30 5.04 3.06
C GLU A 13 -7.60 5.01 2.26
N GLN A 14 -8.17 6.16 1.92
CA GLN A 14 -9.37 6.26 1.10
C GLN A 14 -9.15 5.66 -0.30
N ARG A 15 -8.08 6.07 -1.01
CA ARG A 15 -7.78 5.54 -2.34
C ARG A 15 -7.50 4.03 -2.34
N LEU A 16 -6.75 3.56 -1.34
CA LEU A 16 -6.48 2.13 -1.18
C LEU A 16 -7.78 1.35 -0.92
N GLY A 17 -8.66 1.89 -0.08
CA GLY A 17 -9.95 1.28 0.22
C GLY A 17 -10.87 1.21 -1.00
N ASP A 18 -10.95 2.29 -1.79
CA ASP A 18 -11.79 2.32 -2.99
C ASP A 18 -11.27 1.35 -4.07
N HIS A 19 -9.96 1.31 -4.30
CA HIS A 19 -9.36 0.35 -5.24
C HIS A 19 -9.54 -1.10 -4.79
N ALA A 20 -9.32 -1.39 -3.51
CA ALA A 20 -9.45 -2.74 -2.97
C ALA A 20 -10.87 -3.30 -3.16
N ARG A 21 -11.92 -2.47 -3.05
CA ARG A 21 -13.30 -2.92 -3.30
C ARG A 21 -13.53 -3.37 -4.75
N THR A 22 -12.83 -2.76 -5.70
CA THR A 22 -12.97 -3.11 -7.13
C THR A 22 -12.04 -4.24 -7.54
N ALA A 23 -10.78 -4.22 -7.09
CA ALA A 23 -9.77 -5.19 -7.51
C ALA A 23 -9.79 -6.49 -6.69
N TRP A 24 -10.19 -6.45 -5.41
CA TRP A 24 -10.11 -7.58 -4.48
C TRP A 24 -11.42 -7.81 -3.71
N PRO A 25 -12.50 -8.22 -4.40
CA PRO A 25 -13.82 -8.45 -3.77
C PRO A 25 -13.80 -9.56 -2.70
N GLN A 26 -12.79 -10.43 -2.69
CA GLN A 26 -12.59 -11.47 -1.69
C GLN A 26 -12.06 -10.95 -0.34
N LEU A 27 -11.54 -9.72 -0.29
CA LEU A 27 -11.09 -9.12 0.96
C LEU A 27 -12.28 -8.53 1.71
N ALA A 28 -12.47 -8.96 2.96
CA ALA A 28 -13.47 -8.41 3.85
C ALA A 28 -13.13 -6.98 4.30
N ARG A 29 -11.82 -6.69 4.48
CA ARG A 29 -11.35 -5.36 4.89
C ARG A 29 -9.89 -5.15 4.47
N LEU A 30 -9.53 -3.90 4.19
CA LEU A 30 -8.15 -3.47 4.06
C LEU A 30 -7.67 -2.80 5.35
N HIS A 31 -6.46 -3.14 5.81
CA HIS A 31 -5.81 -2.56 6.97
C HIS A 31 -4.55 -1.82 6.53
N VAL A 32 -4.44 -0.56 6.94
CA VAL A 32 -3.29 0.29 6.63
C VAL A 32 -2.66 0.75 7.95
N ARG A 33 -1.38 0.43 8.14
CA ARG A 33 -0.64 0.82 9.34
C ARG A 33 0.52 1.73 8.99
N HIS A 34 0.52 2.94 9.53
CA HIS A 34 1.57 3.92 9.31
C HIS A 34 2.70 3.79 10.34
N ARG A 35 3.96 3.80 9.87
CA ARG A 35 5.16 3.84 10.71
C ARG A 35 6.22 4.71 10.06
N GLY A 36 6.46 5.90 10.62
CA GLY A 36 7.38 6.88 10.04
C GLY A 36 6.98 7.27 8.62
N ALA A 37 7.89 7.09 7.66
CA ALA A 37 7.63 7.34 6.24
C ALA A 37 6.98 6.16 5.50
N PHE A 38 6.62 5.08 6.20
CA PHE A 38 6.06 3.87 5.58
C PHE A 38 4.60 3.66 5.93
N ALA A 39 3.84 3.09 5.00
CA ALA A 39 2.52 2.53 5.22
C ALA A 39 2.56 1.04 4.87
N TYR A 40 2.12 0.20 5.80
CA TYR A 40 2.04 -1.26 5.62
C TYR A 40 0.59 -1.61 5.35
N VAL A 41 0.35 -2.33 4.25
CA VAL A 41 -0.99 -2.69 3.80
C VAL A 41 -1.17 -4.19 3.96
N ALA A 42 -2.25 -4.58 4.62
CA ALA A 42 -2.70 -5.95 4.76
C ALA A 42 -4.17 -6.08 4.37
N GLY A 43 -4.52 -7.21 3.77
CA GLY A 43 -5.90 -7.58 3.49
C GLY A 43 -6.39 -8.53 4.56
N GLN A 44 -7.64 -8.37 5.00
CA GLN A 44 -8.32 -9.33 5.85
C GLN A 44 -9.29 -10.15 4.99
N LEU A 45 -9.17 -11.47 5.06
CA LEU A 45 -10.07 -12.43 4.41
C LEU A 45 -11.36 -12.61 5.21
N ALA A 46 -12.36 -13.25 4.60
CA ALA A 46 -13.67 -13.46 5.22
C ALA A 46 -13.63 -14.31 6.51
N ASP A 47 -12.61 -15.17 6.63
CA ASP A 47 -12.33 -15.98 7.83
C ASP A 47 -11.62 -15.20 8.95
N GLY A 48 -11.25 -13.95 8.70
CA GLY A 48 -10.52 -13.09 9.65
C GLY A 48 -9.00 -13.17 9.53
N GLU A 49 -8.46 -14.01 8.65
CA GLU A 49 -7.02 -14.08 8.42
C GLU A 49 -6.51 -12.76 7.80
N GLN A 50 -5.36 -12.27 8.31
CA GLN A 50 -4.70 -11.09 7.77
C GLN A 50 -3.49 -11.49 6.92
N VAL A 51 -3.60 -11.21 5.63
CA VAL A 51 -2.52 -11.40 4.65
C VAL A 51 -1.81 -10.08 4.39
N LYS A 52 -0.48 -10.06 4.60
CA LYS A 52 0.36 -8.91 4.23
C LYS A 52 0.38 -8.80 2.70
N LEU A 53 0.11 -7.60 2.18
CA LEU A 53 0.02 -7.37 0.73
C LEU A 53 1.23 -6.60 0.21
N MET A 54 1.46 -5.42 0.77
CA MET A 54 2.46 -4.49 0.24
C MET A 54 2.89 -3.47 1.30
N ARG A 55 3.99 -2.79 1.02
CA ARG A 55 4.50 -1.66 1.78
C ARG A 55 4.69 -0.48 0.85
N LEU A 56 4.14 0.66 1.27
CA LEU A 56 4.30 1.93 0.60
C LEU A 56 5.29 2.80 1.35
N ARG A 57 6.18 3.49 0.63
CA ARG A 57 7.15 4.44 1.19
C ARG A 57 6.83 5.84 0.68
N HIS A 58 6.51 6.74 1.59
CA HIS A 58 6.34 8.15 1.28
C HIS A 58 7.67 8.74 0.79
N THR A 59 7.65 9.36 -0.39
CA THR A 59 8.87 9.90 -1.03
C THR A 59 9.08 11.40 -0.81
N GLY A 60 8.14 12.07 -0.14
CA GLY A 60 8.21 13.51 0.15
C GLY A 60 7.11 14.33 -0.54
N THR A 61 6.38 13.74 -1.48
CA THR A 61 5.20 14.34 -2.09
C THR A 61 3.94 13.53 -1.76
N ALA A 62 2.82 14.22 -1.55
CA ALA A 62 1.54 13.57 -1.20
C ALA A 62 1.05 12.58 -2.28
N ALA A 63 1.49 12.79 -3.52
CA ALA A 63 1.09 12.01 -4.68
C ALA A 63 2.06 10.88 -5.04
N THR A 64 3.24 10.77 -4.41
CA THR A 64 4.24 9.79 -4.87
C THR A 64 4.68 8.85 -3.76
N TRP A 65 4.41 7.56 -3.98
CA TRP A 65 4.78 6.50 -3.05
C TRP A 65 5.66 5.49 -3.76
N GLY A 66 6.73 5.05 -3.08
CA GLY A 66 7.50 3.89 -3.48
C GLY A 66 6.78 2.61 -3.09
N PHE A 67 6.81 1.61 -3.94
CA PHE A 67 6.02 0.39 -3.79
C PHE A 67 6.91 -0.82 -3.52
N ALA A 68 6.47 -1.69 -2.62
CA ALA A 68 7.12 -2.95 -2.34
C ALA A 68 6.09 -4.05 -2.11
N LEU A 69 6.14 -5.12 -2.90
CA LEU A 69 5.29 -6.29 -2.69
C LEU A 69 5.79 -7.11 -1.50
N TYR A 70 4.85 -7.71 -0.80
CA TYR A 70 5.18 -8.71 0.21
C TYR A 70 5.44 -10.06 -0.44
N LEU A 71 6.63 -10.63 -0.18
CA LEU A 71 7.01 -11.96 -0.66
C LEU A 71 6.85 -12.98 0.47
N ALA A 72 5.77 -13.77 0.41
CA ALA A 72 5.45 -14.75 1.45
C ALA A 72 6.57 -15.80 1.65
N SER A 73 7.29 -16.16 0.59
CA SER A 73 8.38 -17.15 0.63
C SER A 73 9.56 -16.71 1.51
N SER A 74 9.79 -15.41 1.65
CA SER A 74 10.94 -14.86 2.37
C SER A 74 10.55 -14.00 3.58
N ASP A 75 9.24 -13.80 3.85
CA ASP A 75 8.69 -12.85 4.84
C ASP A 75 9.24 -11.40 4.67
N THR A 76 9.68 -11.04 3.46
CA THR A 76 10.27 -9.72 3.16
C THR A 76 9.36 -8.85 2.28
N TYR A 77 9.63 -7.54 2.28
CA TYR A 77 9.06 -6.60 1.32
C TYR A 77 10.12 -6.20 0.31
N GLU A 78 9.95 -6.63 -0.93
CA GLU A 78 10.87 -6.30 -2.01
C GLU A 78 10.35 -5.09 -2.77
N ASN A 79 11.22 -4.10 -3.01
CA ASN A 79 10.82 -2.92 -3.78
C ASN A 79 10.53 -3.37 -5.21
N THR A 80 9.29 -3.17 -5.63
CA THR A 80 8.84 -3.51 -6.98
C THR A 80 8.84 -2.24 -7.81
N VAL A 81 9.44 -2.32 -8.98
CA VAL A 81 9.31 -1.31 -10.01
C VAL A 81 7.87 -1.36 -10.52
N LEU A 82 7.18 -0.23 -10.55
CA LEU A 82 5.81 -0.15 -11.06
C LEU A 82 5.75 -0.69 -12.50
N PRO A 83 4.58 -1.11 -13.01
CA PRO A 83 4.40 -1.55 -14.41
C PRO A 83 4.91 -0.54 -15.45
N THR A 84 5.03 0.73 -15.05
CA THR A 84 5.56 1.85 -15.85
C THR A 84 7.10 1.93 -15.90
N GLY A 85 7.82 1.02 -15.23
CA GLY A 85 9.29 1.05 -15.11
C GLY A 85 9.82 2.07 -14.10
N SER A 86 8.95 2.74 -13.34
CA SER A 86 9.32 3.70 -12.30
C SER A 86 9.26 3.09 -10.90
N ILE A 87 10.21 3.42 -10.02
CA ILE A 87 10.19 3.02 -8.60
C ILE A 87 9.23 3.85 -7.74
N THR A 88 8.50 4.78 -8.37
CA THR A 88 7.68 5.81 -7.75
C THR A 88 6.51 6.19 -8.65
N GLY A 89 5.31 6.29 -8.08
CA GLY A 89 4.10 6.64 -8.82
C GLY A 89 2.96 7.06 -7.91
N THR A 90 1.80 7.36 -8.50
CA THR A 90 0.59 7.66 -7.72
C THR A 90 0.11 6.43 -6.93
N PRO A 91 -0.59 6.60 -5.78
CA PRO A 91 -1.09 5.47 -5.02
C PRO A 91 -1.91 4.50 -5.87
N SER A 92 -2.71 5.04 -6.80
CA SER A 92 -3.53 4.26 -7.74
C SER A 92 -2.68 3.53 -8.79
N GLN A 93 -1.59 4.12 -9.28
CA GLN A 93 -0.66 3.43 -10.18
C GLN A 93 0.22 2.40 -9.48
N ALA A 94 0.37 2.48 -8.16
CA ALA A 94 1.01 1.45 -7.35
C ALA A 94 0.11 0.24 -7.08
N LEU A 95 -1.15 0.32 -7.48
CA LEU A 95 -2.18 -0.69 -7.26
C LEU A 95 -2.63 -1.40 -8.55
N ASP A 96 -2.21 -0.91 -9.71
CA ASP A 96 -2.47 -1.48 -11.05
C ASP A 96 -1.37 -2.48 -11.45
#